data_AF-A0AAJ6E1B9-F1
#
_entry.id   AF-A0AAJ6E1B9-F1
#
_cell.length_a   1.000
_cell.length_b   1.000
_cell.length_c   1.000
_cell.angle_alpha   90.00
_cell.angle_beta   90.00
_cell.angle_gamma   90.00
#
_symmetry.space_group_name_H-M   'P 1'
#
loop_
_entity.id
_entity.type
_entity.pdbx_description
1 polymer ?
#
loop_
_entity_poly.entity_id
_entity_poly.type
_entity_poly.pdbx_seq_one_letter_code
_entity_poly.pdbx_strand_id
1 'polypeptide(L)'
;MQTALVIALSLHVLSSVFWAGSSFALARIGGAAGEQLVFPQLGAAMIAILTGGYLGHLVHAGNFGTTEQVLALGSACALIAVGVQAAIGPRAVLTLRRGAGDPAAMRARIATAQRVAAGLLGITALCMGAARYI
;
A
#
# COMPACT_ATOMS: atom_id res chain seq x y z
N MET A 1 -4.44 26.55 -7.32
CA MET A 1 -3.51 25.39 -7.15
C MET A 1 -3.47 24.85 -5.72
N GLN A 2 -3.49 25.70 -4.68
CA GLN A 2 -3.45 25.28 -3.28
C GLN A 2 -4.59 24.31 -2.87
N THR A 3 -5.83 24.54 -3.29
CA THR A 3 -6.96 23.64 -2.97
C THR A 3 -6.76 22.23 -3.54
N ALA A 4 -6.25 22.11 -4.77
CA ALA A 4 -5.99 20.82 -5.40
C ALA A 4 -4.86 20.05 -4.68
N LEU A 5 -3.81 20.75 -4.23
CA LEU A 5 -2.75 20.17 -3.42
C LEU A 5 -3.27 19.64 -2.09
N VAL A 6 -4.10 20.43 -1.39
CA VAL A 6 -4.70 20.03 -0.11
C VAL A 6 -5.57 18.79 -0.28
N ILE A 7 -6.41 18.75 -1.32
CA ILE A 7 -7.24 17.58 -1.62
C ILE A 7 -6.38 16.35 -1.94
N ALA A 8 -5.40 16.48 -2.83
CA ALA A 8 -4.53 15.38 -3.23
C ALA A 8 -3.73 14.83 -2.04
N LEU A 9 -3.18 15.71 -1.19
CA LEU A 9 -2.46 15.32 0.03
C LEU A 9 -3.39 14.61 1.02
N SER A 10 -4.60 15.13 1.22
CA SER A 10 -5.57 14.53 2.14
C SER A 10 -5.98 13.13 1.68
N LEU A 11 -6.27 12.97 0.38
CA LEU A 11 -6.58 11.66 -0.22
C LEU A 11 -5.39 10.71 -0.12
N HIS A 12 -4.17 11.19 -0.41
CA HIS A 12 -2.95 10.39 -0.32
C HIS A 12 -2.73 9.87 1.10
N VAL A 13 -2.81 10.74 2.11
CA VAL A 13 -2.59 10.38 3.51
C VAL A 13 -3.67 9.42 3.99
N LEU A 14 -4.96 9.73 3.79
CA LEU A 14 -6.05 8.85 4.25
C LEU A 14 -5.99 7.47 3.61
N SER A 15 -5.78 7.40 2.30
CA SER A 15 -5.68 6.13 1.58
C SER A 15 -4.44 5.32 1.97
N SER A 16 -3.29 5.97 2.11
CA SER A 16 -2.04 5.32 2.53
C SER A 16 -2.11 4.80 3.97
N VAL A 17 -2.69 5.57 4.90
CA VAL A 17 -2.86 5.17 6.30
C VAL A 17 -3.82 3.99 6.41
N PHE A 18 -4.97 4.04 5.72
CA PHE A 18 -5.89 2.91 5.68
C PHE A 18 -5.22 1.66 5.09
N TRP A 19 -4.51 1.81 3.98
CA TRP A 19 -3.83 0.71 3.30
C TRP A 19 -2.75 0.07 4.17
N ALA A 20 -1.86 0.88 4.75
CA ALA A 20 -0.82 0.39 5.66
C ALA A 20 -1.43 -0.21 6.94
N GLY A 21 -2.33 0.51 7.60
CA GLY A 21 -2.94 0.09 8.86
C GLY A 21 -3.71 -1.22 8.74
N SER A 22 -4.53 -1.38 7.68
CA SER A 22 -5.21 -2.65 7.40
C SER A 22 -4.24 -3.79 7.10
N SER A 23 -3.13 -3.51 6.39
CA SER A 23 -2.07 -4.51 6.16
C SER A 23 -1.44 -5.00 7.46
N PHE A 24 -1.07 -4.08 8.35
CA PHE A 24 -0.51 -4.40 9.67
C PHE A 24 -1.48 -5.18 10.54
N ALA A 25 -2.76 -4.76 10.57
CA ALA A 25 -3.79 -5.45 11.34
C ALA A 25 -3.97 -6.90 10.84
N LEU A 26 -4.16 -7.09 9.53
CA LEU A 26 -4.33 -8.41 8.92
C LEU A 26 -3.10 -9.31 9.08
N ALA A 27 -1.89 -8.74 9.04
CA ALA A 27 -0.64 -9.46 9.30
C ALA A 27 -0.57 -10.06 10.71
N ARG A 28 -1.23 -9.43 11.70
CA ARG A 28 -1.29 -9.90 13.10
C ARG A 28 -2.42 -10.88 13.39
N ILE A 29 -3.57 -10.72 12.75
CA ILE A 29 -4.75 -11.61 12.96
C ILE A 29 -4.82 -12.78 11.98
N GLY A 30 -3.72 -13.09 11.28
CA GLY A 30 -3.65 -14.25 10.38
C GLY A 30 -4.54 -14.14 9.15
N GLY A 31 -4.84 -12.93 8.68
CA GLY A 31 -5.67 -12.73 7.49
C GLY A 31 -7.16 -13.04 7.67
N ALA A 32 -7.67 -13.16 8.90
CA ALA A 32 -9.06 -13.52 9.20
C ALA A 32 -10.11 -12.62 8.53
N ALA A 33 -9.82 -11.33 8.33
CA ALA A 33 -10.68 -10.39 7.60
C ALA A 33 -10.21 -10.10 6.16
N GLY A 34 -9.25 -10.88 5.64
CA GLY A 34 -8.65 -10.64 4.32
C GLY A 34 -9.67 -10.73 3.18
N GLU A 35 -10.67 -11.60 3.29
CA GLU A 35 -11.71 -11.78 2.27
C GLU A 35 -12.60 -10.54 2.09
N GLN A 36 -12.77 -9.75 3.15
CA GLN A 36 -13.58 -8.53 3.15
C GLN A 36 -12.76 -7.31 2.74
N LEU A 37 -11.47 -7.27 3.13
CA LEU A 37 -10.62 -6.10 2.97
C LEU A 37 -9.78 -6.12 1.68
N VAL A 38 -9.60 -7.25 0.98
CA VAL A 38 -8.76 -7.31 -0.23
C VAL A 38 -9.13 -6.27 -1.29
N PHE A 39 -10.42 -6.10 -1.61
CA PHE A 39 -10.84 -5.12 -2.62
C PHE A 39 -10.78 -3.67 -2.12
N PRO A 40 -11.29 -3.34 -0.91
CA PRO A 40 -11.09 -2.02 -0.32
C PRO A 40 -9.61 -1.61 -0.21
N GLN A 41 -8.74 -2.56 0.15
CA GLN A 41 -7.31 -2.33 0.31
C GLN A 41 -6.61 -2.06 -1.02
N LEU A 42 -6.96 -2.80 -2.09
CA LEU A 42 -6.46 -2.52 -3.44
C LEU A 42 -6.96 -1.17 -3.97
N GLY A 43 -8.21 -0.81 -3.69
CA GLY A 43 -8.75 0.51 -4.03
C GLY A 43 -8.00 1.64 -3.34
N ALA A 44 -7.72 1.49 -2.04
CA ALA A 44 -6.93 2.46 -1.29
C ALA A 44 -5.47 2.53 -1.79
N ALA A 45 -4.84 1.39 -2.10
CA ALA A 45 -3.50 1.36 -2.68
C ALA A 45 -3.42 2.12 -4.01
N MET A 46 -4.41 1.92 -4.88
CA MET A 46 -4.51 2.63 -6.14
C MET A 46 -4.66 4.15 -5.94
N ILE A 47 -5.55 4.58 -5.04
CA ILE A 47 -5.71 6.02 -4.72
C ILE A 47 -4.39 6.59 -4.18
N ALA A 48 -3.71 5.88 -3.28
CA ALA A 48 -2.43 6.29 -2.71
C ALA A 48 -1.36 6.46 -3.79
N ILE A 49 -1.24 5.52 -4.73
CA ILE A 49 -0.26 5.57 -5.82
C ILE A 49 -0.56 6.74 -6.77
N LEU A 50 -1.81 6.90 -7.19
CA LEU A 50 -2.20 7.97 -8.11
C LEU A 50 -1.99 9.35 -7.50
N THR A 51 -2.42 9.54 -6.26
CA THR A 51 -2.25 10.82 -5.55
C THR A 51 -0.80 11.11 -5.20
N GLY A 52 -0.01 10.09 -4.84
CA GLY A 52 1.43 10.22 -4.59
C GLY A 52 2.20 10.61 -5.84
N GLY A 53 1.92 9.96 -6.98
CA GLY A 53 2.50 10.32 -8.27
C GLY A 53 2.12 11.74 -8.71
N TYR A 54 0.86 12.14 -8.50
CA TYR A 54 0.40 13.50 -8.79
C TYR A 54 1.11 14.55 -7.93
N LEU A 55 1.24 14.31 -6.61
CA LEU A 55 1.99 15.18 -5.70
C LEU A 55 3.47 15.26 -6.10
N GLY A 56 4.08 14.12 -6.43
CA GLY A 56 5.45 14.06 -6.93
C GLY A 56 5.62 14.93 -8.18
N HIS A 57 4.74 14.81 -9.17
CA HIS A 57 4.77 15.63 -10.38
C HIS A 57 4.62 17.13 -10.10
N LEU A 58 3.72 17.52 -9.18
CA LEU A 58 3.49 18.94 -8.87
C LEU A 58 4.64 19.59 -8.10
N VAL A 59 5.35 18.82 -7.27
CA VAL A 59 6.40 19.33 -6.38
C VAL A 59 7.79 19.12 -6.98
N HIS A 60 7.90 18.40 -8.10
CA HIS A 60 9.18 18.15 -8.75
C HIS A 60 9.80 19.46 -9.27
N ALA A 61 10.87 19.91 -8.61
CA ALA A 61 11.57 21.15 -8.94
C ALA A 61 12.63 20.97 -10.05
N GLY A 62 12.65 19.82 -10.74
CA GLY A 62 13.56 19.53 -11.85
C GLY A 62 15.00 19.16 -11.45
N ASN A 63 15.33 19.13 -10.16
CA ASN A 63 16.61 18.64 -9.65
C ASN A 63 16.38 17.35 -8.84
N PHE A 64 17.07 16.27 -9.19
CA PHE A 64 16.95 14.98 -8.51
C PHE A 64 17.92 14.92 -7.32
N GLY A 65 17.50 15.49 -6.19
CA GLY A 65 18.27 15.52 -4.95
C GLY A 65 18.12 14.26 -4.11
N THR A 66 18.76 14.28 -2.93
CA THR A 66 18.71 13.19 -1.93
C THR A 66 17.26 12.90 -1.49
N THR A 67 16.44 13.95 -1.36
CA THR A 67 15.02 13.85 -1.02
C THR A 67 14.23 13.07 -2.07
N GLU A 68 14.39 13.37 -3.37
CA GLU A 68 13.75 12.61 -4.44
C GLU A 68 14.19 11.15 -4.47
N GLN A 69 15.47 10.86 -4.21
CA GLN A 69 15.98 9.48 -4.19
C GLN A 69 15.35 8.64 -3.07
N VAL A 70 15.21 9.22 -1.86
CA VAL A 70 14.57 8.54 -0.73
C VAL A 70 13.07 8.33 -0.98
N LEU A 71 12.39 9.32 -1.57
CA LEU A 71 10.99 9.17 -1.98
C LEU A 71 10.81 8.15 -3.11
N ALA A 72 11.75 8.07 -4.05
CA ALA A 72 11.73 7.07 -5.12
C ALA A 72 11.90 5.65 -4.57
N LEU A 73 12.79 5.46 -3.59
CA LEU A 73 12.94 4.19 -2.88
C LEU A 73 11.65 3.79 -2.15
N GLY A 74 11.06 4.71 -1.38
CA GLY A 74 9.77 4.47 -0.73
C GLY A 74 8.66 4.12 -1.73
N SER A 75 8.62 4.83 -2.86
CA SER A 75 7.66 4.55 -3.94
C SER A 75 7.86 3.16 -4.54
N ALA A 76 9.11 2.73 -4.75
CA ALA A 76 9.41 1.37 -5.22
C ALA A 76 8.93 0.30 -4.22
N CYS A 77 9.15 0.51 -2.92
CA CYS A 77 8.63 -0.37 -1.87
C CYS A 77 7.10 -0.47 -1.90
N ALA A 78 6.39 0.65 -2.07
CA ALA A 78 4.94 0.67 -2.18
C ALA A 78 4.43 -0.11 -3.41
N LEU A 79 5.11 0.05 -4.56
CA LEU A 79 4.76 -0.68 -5.79
C LEU A 79 4.97 -2.19 -5.64
N ILE A 80 6.03 -2.60 -4.96
CA ILE A 80 6.24 -4.02 -4.64
C ILE A 80 5.14 -4.51 -3.69
N ALA A 81 4.76 -3.70 -2.68
CA ALA A 81 3.72 -4.06 -1.72
C ALA A 81 2.36 -4.31 -2.39
N VAL A 82 1.94 -3.42 -3.30
CA VAL A 82 0.69 -3.61 -4.05
C VAL A 82 0.81 -4.81 -5.00
N GLY A 83 1.98 -5.04 -5.60
CA GLY A 83 2.23 -6.21 -6.46
C GLY A 83 2.03 -7.53 -5.71
N VAL A 84 2.58 -7.64 -4.50
CA VAL A 84 2.41 -8.82 -3.63
C VAL A 84 0.94 -9.03 -3.26
N GLN A 85 0.23 -7.96 -2.88
CA GLN A 85 -1.17 -8.04 -2.49
C GLN A 85 -2.10 -8.36 -3.66
N ALA A 86 -1.87 -7.75 -4.84
CA ALA A 86 -2.67 -7.97 -6.04
C ALA A 86 -2.46 -9.38 -6.63
N ALA A 87 -1.25 -9.95 -6.52
CA ALA A 87 -0.96 -11.30 -7.00
C ALA A 87 -1.64 -12.38 -6.15
N ILE A 88 -1.74 -12.19 -4.83
CA ILE A 88 -2.15 -13.22 -3.88
C ILE A 88 -3.61 -13.02 -3.42
N GLY A 89 -4.00 -11.79 -3.07
CA GLY A 89 -5.27 -11.49 -2.41
C GLY A 89 -6.50 -11.89 -3.24
N PRO A 90 -6.75 -11.27 -4.40
CA PRO A 90 -7.95 -11.53 -5.20
C PRO A 90 -8.10 -13.00 -5.60
N ARG A 91 -7.00 -13.66 -5.99
CA ARG A 91 -7.00 -15.08 -6.36
C ARG A 91 -7.36 -15.97 -5.17
N ALA A 92 -6.75 -15.76 -4.00
CA ALA A 92 -7.07 -16.53 -2.81
C ALA A 92 -8.54 -16.35 -2.39
N VAL A 93 -9.08 -15.14 -2.45
CA VAL A 93 -10.48 -14.85 -2.12
C VAL A 93 -11.44 -15.49 -3.14
N LEU A 94 -11.16 -15.41 -4.43
CA LEU A 94 -11.98 -16.05 -5.46
C LEU A 94 -12.01 -17.57 -5.32
N THR A 95 -10.86 -18.17 -4.98
CA THR A 95 -10.72 -19.61 -4.73
C THR A 95 -11.52 -20.05 -3.48
N LEU A 96 -11.44 -19.28 -2.40
CA LEU A 96 -12.25 -19.47 -1.18
C LEU A 96 -13.77 -19.37 -1.48
N ARG A 97 -14.19 -18.36 -2.23
CA ARG A 97 -15.61 -18.17 -2.63
C ARG A 97 -16.16 -19.30 -3.51
N ARG A 98 -15.29 -19.93 -4.30
CA ARG A 98 -15.65 -21.08 -5.14
C ARG A 98 -15.66 -22.40 -4.38
N GLY A 99 -15.28 -22.41 -3.09
CA GLY A 99 -15.15 -23.62 -2.29
C GLY A 99 -14.06 -24.58 -2.81
N ALA A 100 -13.12 -24.06 -3.61
CA ALA A 100 -12.05 -24.86 -4.20
C ALA A 100 -10.79 -24.76 -3.33
N GLY A 101 -10.27 -25.88 -2.83
CA GLY A 101 -9.00 -25.94 -2.09
C GLY A 101 -9.13 -25.75 -0.57
N ASP A 102 -8.00 -25.84 0.12
CA ASP A 102 -7.93 -25.76 1.59
C ASP A 102 -8.04 -24.31 2.09
N PRO A 103 -9.10 -23.96 2.85
CA PRO A 103 -9.29 -22.61 3.34
C PRO A 103 -8.22 -22.16 4.34
N ALA A 104 -7.61 -23.09 5.09
CA ALA A 104 -6.54 -22.76 6.03
C ALA A 104 -5.26 -22.34 5.28
N ALA A 105 -4.86 -23.11 4.26
CA ALA A 105 -3.72 -22.77 3.41
C ALA A 105 -3.91 -21.43 2.67
N MET A 106 -5.13 -21.11 2.21
CA MET A 106 -5.39 -19.84 1.53
C MET A 106 -5.32 -18.64 2.49
N ARG A 107 -5.85 -18.77 3.71
CA ARG A 107 -5.72 -17.72 4.74
C ARG A 107 -4.27 -17.50 5.15
N ALA A 108 -3.49 -18.58 5.29
CA ALA A 108 -2.05 -18.47 5.57
C ALA A 108 -1.30 -17.72 4.45
N ARG A 109 -1.62 -17.98 3.17
CA ARG A 109 -1.06 -17.22 2.04
C ARG A 109 -1.41 -15.74 2.08
N ILE A 110 -2.68 -15.42 2.37
CA ILE A 110 -3.13 -14.03 2.53
C ILE A 110 -2.37 -13.37 3.69
N ALA A 111 -2.22 -14.05 4.83
CA ALA A 111 -1.49 -13.52 5.98
C ALA A 111 -0.02 -13.23 5.66
N THR A 112 0.65 -14.13 4.94
CA THR A 112 2.05 -13.92 4.49
C THR A 112 2.16 -12.72 3.55
N ALA A 113 1.25 -12.59 2.59
CA ALA A 113 1.20 -11.44 1.69
C ALA A 113 1.04 -10.12 2.46
N GLN A 114 0.16 -10.11 3.47
CA GLN A 114 -0.08 -8.94 4.32
C GLN A 114 1.13 -8.60 5.20
N ARG A 115 1.88 -9.60 5.70
CA ARG A 115 3.14 -9.37 6.44
C ARG A 115 4.21 -8.71 5.59
N VAL A 116 4.42 -9.22 4.39
CA VAL A 116 5.39 -8.65 3.43
C VAL A 116 4.98 -7.22 3.07
N ALA A 117 3.71 -7.01 2.72
CA ALA A 117 3.20 -5.70 2.39
C ALA A 117 3.29 -4.72 3.57
N ALA A 118 2.94 -5.14 4.79
CA ALA A 118 3.06 -4.31 5.98
C ALA A 118 4.52 -3.87 6.21
N GLY A 119 5.49 -4.77 6.06
CA GLY A 119 6.90 -4.42 6.15
C GLY A 119 7.32 -3.37 5.12
N LEU A 120 6.97 -3.57 3.85
CA LEU A 120 7.29 -2.64 2.76
C LEU A 120 6.61 -1.27 2.92
N LEU A 121 5.36 -1.25 3.38
CA LEU A 121 4.63 -0.02 3.67
C LEU A 121 5.20 0.71 4.89
N GLY A 122 5.72 -0.03 5.88
CA GLY A 122 6.50 0.55 6.98
C GLY A 122 7.75 1.28 6.47
N ILE A 123 8.52 0.64 5.59
CA ILE A 123 9.69 1.27 4.95
C ILE A 123 9.26 2.52 4.15
N THR A 124 8.18 2.41 3.38
CA THR A 124 7.63 3.54 2.61
C THR A 124 7.32 4.75 3.50
N ALA A 125 6.64 4.52 4.63
CA ALA A 125 6.31 5.59 5.59
C ALA A 125 7.57 6.20 6.22
N LEU A 126 8.58 5.39 6.53
CA LEU A 126 9.87 5.88 7.01
C LEU A 126 10.58 6.75 5.96
N CYS A 127 10.57 6.34 4.69
CA CYS A 127 11.13 7.15 3.60
C CYS A 127 10.41 8.51 3.47
N MET A 128 9.09 8.53 3.53
CA MET A 128 8.31 9.78 3.48
C MET A 128 8.61 10.69 4.68
N GLY A 129 8.75 10.11 5.88
CA GLY A 129 9.11 10.86 7.08
C GLY A 129 10.54 11.40 7.02
N ALA A 130 11.50 10.56 6.60
CA ALA A 130 12.90 10.93 6.46
C ALA A 130 13.08 12.04 5.44
N ALA A 131 12.43 11.96 4.28
CA ALA A 131 12.46 12.97 3.21
C ALA A 131 12.09 14.39 3.68
N ARG A 132 11.43 14.55 4.83
CA ARG A 132 11.14 15.87 5.40
C ARG A 132 12.36 16.53 6.05
N TYR A 133 13.37 15.75 6.45
CA TYR A 133 14.50 16.21 7.27
C TYR A 133 15.85 16.17 6.54
N ILE A 134 15.87 15.69 5.30
CA ILE A 134 17.03 15.66 4.38
C ILE A 134 16.73 16.56 3.19
#